data_AF-A0AA43G1T0-F1
#
_entry.id   AF-A0AA43G1T0-F1
#
_cell.length_a   1.000
_cell.length_b   1.000
_cell.length_c   1.000
_cell.angle_alpha   90.00
_cell.angle_beta   90.00
_cell.angle_gamma   90.00
#
_symmetry.space_group_name_H-M   'P 1'
#
loop_
_entity.id
_entity.type
_entity.pdbx_description
1 polymer ?
#
loop_
_entity_poly.entity_id
_entity_poly.type
_entity_poly.pdbx_seq_one_letter_code
_entity_poly.pdbx_strand_id
1 'polypeptide(L)'
;MELDKFVAQTLTLISKGVHDAKSASSNYGAVVNDAPSSMHRETGVYGSNDSILQSVEFDVAITTEDSSNGEGKISVMGLGIGGGTSSKDTLTSRVKFKVPISFSND
;
A
#
# COMPACT_ATOMS: atom_id res chain seq x y z
N MET A 1 -17.89 2.05 -12.28
CA MET A 1 -17.91 1.48 -10.89
C MET A 1 -18.49 2.54 -9.94
N GLU A 2 -19.32 2.15 -8.97
CA GLU A 2 -19.84 3.07 -7.94
C GLU A 2 -18.77 3.47 -6.89
N LEU A 3 -18.90 4.65 -6.28
CA LEU A 3 -17.91 5.20 -5.34
C LEU A 3 -17.68 4.30 -4.11
N ASP A 4 -18.75 3.76 -3.53
CA ASP A 4 -18.69 2.87 -2.37
C ASP A 4 -17.91 1.58 -2.67
N LYS A 5 -18.17 0.98 -3.84
CA LYS A 5 -17.45 -0.20 -4.35
C LYS A 5 -15.98 0.12 -4.59
N PHE A 6 -15.68 1.28 -5.17
CA PHE A 6 -14.31 1.74 -5.37
C PHE A 6 -13.54 1.86 -4.06
N VAL A 7 -14.11 2.53 -3.06
CA VAL A 7 -13.49 2.70 -1.74
C VAL A 7 -13.26 1.34 -1.07
N ALA A 8 -14.28 0.47 -1.06
CA ALA A 8 -14.20 -0.85 -0.45
C ALA A 8 -13.12 -1.73 -1.10
N GLN A 9 -13.08 -1.77 -2.43
CA GLN A 9 -12.08 -2.56 -3.17
C GLN A 9 -10.68 -1.99 -2.99
N THR A 10 -10.51 -0.67 -3.04
CA THR A 10 -9.22 0.00 -2.83
C THR A 10 -8.63 -0.34 -1.46
N LEU A 11 -9.41 -0.17 -0.38
CA LEU A 11 -8.97 -0.48 0.97
C LEU A 11 -8.66 -1.97 1.16
N THR A 12 -9.45 -2.84 0.54
CA THR A 12 -9.22 -4.30 0.56
C THR A 12 -7.89 -4.66 -0.11
N LEU A 13 -7.62 -4.12 -1.29
CA LEU A 13 -6.38 -4.38 -2.03
C LEU A 13 -5.15 -3.86 -1.29
N ILE A 14 -5.21 -2.65 -0.71
CA ILE A 14 -4.15 -2.10 0.13
C ILE A 14 -3.90 -2.99 1.33
N SER A 15 -4.97 -3.38 2.06
CA SER A 15 -4.87 -4.23 3.24
C SER A 15 -4.24 -5.58 2.92
N LYS A 16 -4.65 -6.20 1.80
CA LYS A 16 -4.05 -7.44 1.31
C LYS A 16 -2.57 -7.27 0.98
N GLY A 17 -2.21 -6.23 0.22
CA GLY A 17 -0.82 -5.97 -0.15
C GLY A 17 0.09 -5.76 1.07
N VAL A 18 -0.40 -5.03 2.09
CA VAL A 18 0.32 -4.84 3.36
C VAL A 18 0.45 -6.15 4.14
N HIS A 19 -0.59 -6.98 4.18
CA HIS A 19 -0.56 -8.29 4.81
C HIS A 19 0.46 -9.24 4.14
N ASP A 20 0.41 -9.34 2.81
CA ASP A 20 1.31 -10.18 2.02
C ASP A 20 2.77 -9.72 2.20
N ALA A 21 3.01 -8.40 2.17
CA ALA A 21 4.33 -7.81 2.42
C ALA A 21 4.85 -8.10 3.82
N LYS A 22 3.99 -8.08 4.86
CA LYS A 22 4.38 -8.44 6.23
C LYS A 22 4.90 -9.87 6.33
N SER A 23 4.21 -10.82 5.69
CA SER A 23 4.65 -12.21 5.69
C SER A 23 5.99 -12.37 4.95
N ALA A 24 6.11 -11.81 3.74
CA ALA A 24 7.32 -11.95 2.92
C ALA A 24 8.55 -11.26 3.52
N SER A 25 8.36 -10.10 4.17
CA SER A 25 9.47 -9.28 4.68
C SER A 25 10.08 -9.79 5.99
N SER A 26 9.35 -10.65 6.72
CA SER A 26 9.81 -11.23 7.98
C SER A 26 11.13 -12.00 7.85
N ASN A 27 11.38 -12.61 6.69
CA ASN A 27 12.65 -13.31 6.39
C ASN A 27 13.86 -12.38 6.28
N TYR A 28 13.65 -11.06 6.22
CA TYR A 28 14.70 -10.05 6.10
C TYR A 28 14.80 -9.18 7.36
N GLY A 29 14.23 -9.62 8.48
CA GLY A 29 14.26 -8.87 9.74
C GLY A 29 13.38 -7.62 9.76
N ALA A 30 12.53 -7.43 8.75
CA ALA A 30 11.62 -6.29 8.67
C ALA A 30 10.22 -6.65 9.19
N VAL A 31 9.63 -5.76 9.98
CA VAL A 31 8.24 -5.87 10.45
C VAL A 31 7.40 -4.82 9.73
N VAL A 32 6.61 -5.26 8.74
CA VAL A 32 5.67 -4.39 8.03
C VAL A 32 4.38 -4.24 8.83
N ASN A 33 3.78 -3.05 8.76
CA ASN A 33 2.63 -2.66 9.57
C ASN A 33 2.92 -2.91 11.06
N ASP A 34 4.04 -2.36 11.51
CA ASP A 34 4.54 -2.55 12.85
C ASP A 34 3.80 -1.65 13.86
N ALA A 35 3.65 -2.16 15.07
CA ALA A 35 3.07 -1.44 16.18
C ALA A 35 4.19 -0.74 16.98
N PRO A 36 3.94 0.45 17.51
CA PRO A 36 4.88 1.08 18.43
C PRO A 36 5.04 0.20 19.68
N SER A 37 6.29 -0.01 20.08
CA SER A 37 6.60 -0.61 21.39
C SER A 37 6.29 0.37 22.52
N SER A 38 6.15 -0.16 23.72
CA SER A 38 6.12 0.65 24.95
C SER A 38 7.47 1.31 25.27
N MET A 39 8.53 0.96 24.54
CA MET A 39 9.87 1.49 24.73
C MET A 39 9.98 2.85 24.02
N HIS A 40 9.79 3.92 24.77
CA HIS A 40 10.10 5.27 24.32
C HIS A 40 11.53 5.61 24.71
N ARG A 41 12.37 5.91 23.72
CA ARG A 41 13.72 6.48 23.92
C ARG A 41 13.73 7.89 23.35
N GLU A 42 14.63 8.73 23.85
CA GLU A 42 14.81 10.11 23.32
C GLU A 42 15.10 10.15 21.81
N THR A 43 15.61 9.04 21.27
CA THR A 43 15.99 8.89 19.86
C THR A 43 14.83 8.58 18.90
N GLY A 44 13.62 8.28 19.39
CA GLY A 44 12.45 8.07 18.54
C GLY A 44 11.43 7.06 19.06
N VAL A 45 10.44 6.74 18.20
CA VAL A 45 9.48 5.66 18.42
C VAL A 45 10.08 4.36 17.92
N TYR A 46 10.00 3.31 18.72
CA TYR A 46 10.53 2.00 18.39
C TYR A 46 9.40 1.05 18.01
N GLY A 47 9.66 0.16 17.07
CA GLY A 47 8.78 -0.92 16.64
C GLY A 47 8.81 -2.11 17.61
N SER A 48 8.03 -3.14 17.31
CA SER A 48 7.95 -4.36 18.14
C SER A 48 9.23 -5.19 18.15
N ASN A 49 10.17 -4.91 17.25
CA ASN A 49 11.49 -5.54 17.14
C ASN A 49 12.63 -4.68 17.74
N ASP A 50 12.32 -3.76 18.66
CA ASP A 50 13.29 -2.85 19.30
C ASP A 50 14.13 -2.02 18.33
N SER A 51 13.65 -1.83 17.10
CA SER A 51 14.27 -1.00 16.06
C SER A 51 13.46 0.26 15.79
N ILE A 52 14.06 1.27 15.15
CA ILE A 52 13.38 2.54 14.88
C ILE A 52 12.16 2.31 13.98
N LEU A 53 11.00 2.74 14.45
CA LEU A 53 9.76 2.73 13.68
C LEU A 53 9.78 3.89 12.69
N GLN A 54 9.56 3.58 11.42
CA GLN A 54 9.51 4.56 10.33
C GLN A 54 8.22 4.40 9.53
N SER A 55 7.84 5.43 8.78
CA SER A 55 6.65 5.42 7.93
C SER A 55 7.05 5.44 6.46
N VAL A 56 6.65 4.42 5.70
CA VAL A 56 6.77 4.44 4.24
C VAL A 56 5.52 5.09 3.67
N GLU A 57 5.71 6.17 2.89
CA GLU A 57 4.62 6.88 2.25
C GLU A 57 4.38 6.36 0.83
N PHE A 58 3.13 6.03 0.54
CA PHE A 58 2.67 5.63 -0.78
C PHE A 58 1.77 6.72 -1.34
N ASP A 59 2.06 7.20 -2.54
CA ASP A 59 1.24 8.12 -3.33
C ASP A 59 0.97 7.45 -4.68
N VAL A 60 -0.21 6.87 -4.83
CA VAL A 60 -0.53 5.95 -5.91
C VAL A 60 -1.64 6.52 -6.77
N ALA A 61 -1.40 6.63 -8.07
CA ALA A 61 -2.44 6.87 -9.06
C ALA A 61 -3.13 5.54 -9.41
N ILE A 62 -4.44 5.54 -9.25
CA ILE A 62 -5.31 4.40 -9.49
C ILE A 62 -6.25 4.74 -10.63
N THR A 63 -6.37 3.83 -11.57
CA THR A 63 -7.29 3.93 -12.69
C THR A 63 -8.34 2.84 -12.60
N THR A 64 -9.60 3.19 -12.82
CA THR A 64 -10.68 2.23 -12.94
C THR A 64 -11.04 2.05 -14.40
N GLU A 65 -11.09 0.80 -14.84
CA GLU A 65 -11.63 0.46 -16.16
C GLU A 65 -13.02 -0.15 -15.98
N ASP A 66 -14.03 0.47 -16.60
CA ASP A 66 -15.35 -0.13 -16.73
C ASP A 66 -15.28 -1.24 -17.79
N SER A 67 -15.46 -2.49 -17.34
CA SER A 67 -15.66 -3.61 -18.25
C SER A 67 -17.14 -3.67 -18.66
N SER A 68 -17.43 -4.08 -19.90
CA SER A 68 -18.79 -4.21 -20.44
C SER A 68 -19.68 -5.18 -19.66
N ASN A 69 -19.13 -5.95 -18.72
CA ASN A 69 -19.83 -6.92 -17.89
C ASN A 69 -20.19 -6.39 -16.49
N GLY A 70 -20.00 -5.09 -16.21
CA GLY A 70 -20.38 -4.47 -14.94
C GLY A 70 -19.40 -4.69 -13.77
N GLU A 71 -18.34 -5.46 -13.98
CA GLU A 71 -17.24 -5.64 -13.01
C GLU A 71 -16.09 -4.69 -13.36
N GLY A 72 -16.05 -3.53 -12.71
CA GLY A 72 -14.91 -2.61 -12.84
C GLY A 72 -13.65 -3.21 -12.21
N LYS A 73 -12.49 -3.04 -12.86
CA LYS A 73 -11.19 -3.47 -12.31
C LYS A 73 -10.37 -2.26 -11.89
N ILE A 74 -9.65 -2.42 -10.79
CA ILE A 74 -8.69 -1.43 -10.28
C ILE A 74 -7.31 -1.77 -10.86
N SER A 75 -6.69 -0.80 -11.53
CA SER A 75 -5.30 -0.86 -11.99
C SER A 75 -4.48 0.24 -11.34
N VAL A 76 -3.23 -0.08 -11.02
CA VAL A 76 -2.26 0.89 -10.48
C VAL A 76 -1.39 1.37 -11.61
N MET A 77 -1.28 2.68 -11.80
CA MET A 77 -0.34 3.26 -12.76
C MET A 77 1.08 3.13 -12.20
N GLY A 78 1.75 2.04 -12.54
CA GLY A 78 3.16 1.82 -12.25
C GLY A 78 4.08 2.52 -13.25
N LEU A 79 5.33 2.80 -12.82
CA LEU A 79 6.46 3.14 -13.69
C LEU A 79 6.85 1.94 -14.57
N GLY A 80 5.98 1.57 -15.50
CA GLY A 80 6.17 0.49 -16.46
C GLY A 80 6.26 1.06 -17.87
N ILE A 81 7.47 1.04 -18.44
CA ILE A 81 7.73 1.27 -19.85
C ILE A 81 6.93 0.23 -20.66
N GLY A 82 5.99 0.68 -21.49
CA GLY A 82 5.50 -0.08 -22.64
C GLY A 82 3.99 -0.39 -22.65
N GLY A 83 3.28 0.28 -23.58
CA GLY A 83 2.25 -0.41 -24.37
C GLY A 83 0.82 0.10 -24.22
N GLY A 84 0.44 1.01 -25.13
CA GLY A 84 -0.93 1.10 -25.64
C GLY A 84 -1.85 2.12 -24.94
N THR A 85 -1.80 3.37 -25.39
CA THR A 85 -2.84 4.36 -25.11
C THR A 85 -4.12 4.01 -25.87
N SER A 86 -5.00 3.20 -25.27
CA SER A 86 -6.41 3.23 -25.65
C SER A 86 -7.07 4.36 -24.88
N SER A 87 -7.45 5.42 -25.58
CA SER A 87 -8.24 6.54 -25.06
C SER A 87 -9.63 6.06 -24.62
N LYS A 88 -9.71 5.45 -23.44
CA LYS A 88 -10.95 5.28 -22.68
C LYS A 88 -10.94 6.33 -21.58
N ASP A 89 -12.08 6.94 -21.30
CA ASP A 89 -12.26 7.88 -20.20
C ASP A 89 -11.83 7.23 -18.88
N THR A 90 -10.57 7.45 -18.52
CA THR A 90 -9.94 6.77 -17.39
C THR A 90 -10.09 7.69 -16.19
N LEU A 91 -11.03 7.38 -15.32
CA LEU A 91 -11.13 8.03 -14.01
C LEU A 91 -9.84 7.70 -13.23
N THR A 92 -8.96 8.69 -13.16
CA THR A 92 -7.71 8.60 -12.41
C THR A 92 -7.96 9.18 -11.02
N SER A 93 -7.99 8.32 -10.01
CA SER A 93 -8.02 8.70 -8.60
C SER A 93 -6.64 8.60 -7.99
N ARG A 94 -6.35 9.40 -6.96
CA ARG A 94 -5.08 9.34 -6.24
C ARG A 94 -5.32 8.92 -4.80
N VAL A 95 -4.56 7.94 -4.33
CA VAL A 95 -4.64 7.43 -2.96
C VAL A 95 -3.28 7.61 -2.29
N LYS A 96 -3.31 8.25 -1.12
CA LYS A 96 -2.14 8.44 -0.27
C LYS A 96 -2.32 7.71 1.04
N PHE A 97 -1.37 6.88 1.41
CA PHE A 97 -1.39 6.16 2.68
C PHE A 97 0.03 5.93 3.20
N LYS A 98 0.14 5.63 4.49
CA LYS A 98 1.41 5.32 5.15
C LYS A 98 1.37 3.93 5.73
N VAL A 99 2.49 3.22 5.64
CA VAL A 99 2.66 1.91 6.28
C VAL A 99 3.81 2.02 7.26
N PRO A 100 3.56 1.83 8.58
CA PRO A 100 4.64 1.79 9.55
C PRO A 100 5.48 0.53 9.33
N ILE A 101 6.80 0.67 9.36
CA ILE A 101 7.75 -0.44 9.20
C ILE A 101 8.94 -0.22 10.13
N SER A 102 9.55 -1.30 10.59
CA SER A 102 10.82 -1.30 11.31
C SER A 102 11.75 -2.34 10.67
N PHE A 103 13.05 -2.11 10.73
CA PHE A 103 14.08 -3.01 10.21
C PHE A 103 15.00 -3.39 11.35
N SER A 104 15.21 -4.69 11.56
CA SER A 104 16.18 -5.16 12.57
C SER A 104 17.57 -4.62 12.26
N ASN A 105 18.36 -4.38 13.31
CA ASN A 105 19.74 -3.93 13.22
C ASN A 105 20.76 -5.09 13.16
N ASP A 106 20.30 -6.34 13.07
CA ASP A 106 21.15 -7.54 13.07
C ASP A 106 21.73 -7.90 11.70
#